data_AF-X0UIY1-F1
#
_entry.id   AF-X0UIY1-F1
#
_cell.length_a   1.000
_cell.length_b   1.000
_cell.length_c   1.000
_cell.angle_alpha   90.00
_cell.angle_beta   90.00
_cell.angle_gamma   90.00
#
_symmetry.space_group_name_H-M   'P 1'
#
loop_
_entity.id
_entity.type
_entity.pdbx_description
1 polymer ?
#
loop_
_entity_poly.entity_id
_entity_poly.type
_entity_poly.pdbx_seq_one_letter_code
_entity_poly.pdbx_strand_id
1 'polypeptide(L)'
;GAINQKIHRFLSGFDIDFSILRKHWKKQKSPLPPDVEKFEFSQLPEFLKNIDILFIAVPSTSLTKGLIKKKELELLGKNGLVVNVARGEIIDEESLYEALKRKDITGAAIDVWYDYTPKSDEEGRKYPFHFPFHTLDNIILSPHRGYSPFSDLLRWDEVIENIKRMAMGRTDFINVVNLDEEY
;
A
#
# COMPACT_ATOMS: atom_id res chain seq x y z
N GLY A 1 7.22 -7.33 -0.05
CA GLY A 1 6.40 -8.55 -0.19
C GLY A 1 6.20 -8.89 -1.66
N ALA A 2 5.19 -9.69 -1.98
CA ALA A 2 4.89 -10.12 -3.36
C ALA A 2 4.60 -8.95 -4.31
N ILE A 3 3.87 -7.92 -3.85
CA ILE A 3 3.55 -6.72 -4.65
C ILE A 3 4.83 -5.96 -5.02
N ASN A 4 5.73 -5.69 -4.06
CA ASN A 4 6.99 -4.99 -4.35
C ASN A 4 7.88 -5.70 -5.37
N GLN A 5 7.86 -7.03 -5.43
CA GLN A 5 8.62 -7.76 -6.47
C GLN A 5 8.06 -7.49 -7.87
N LYS A 6 6.74 -7.34 -7.99
CA LYS A 6 6.10 -6.94 -9.26
C LYS A 6 6.44 -5.50 -9.60
N ILE A 7 6.33 -4.58 -8.63
CA ILE A 7 6.70 -3.16 -8.80
C ILE A 7 8.14 -3.05 -9.30
N HIS A 8 9.10 -3.68 -8.62
CA HIS A 8 10.50 -3.70 -9.05
C HIS A 8 10.64 -4.23 -10.48
N ARG A 9 10.01 -5.38 -10.81
CA ARG A 9 10.08 -5.95 -12.15
C ARG A 9 9.55 -5.01 -13.23
N PHE A 10 8.47 -4.28 -12.96
CA PHE A 10 7.92 -3.33 -13.92
C PHE A 10 8.83 -2.10 -14.09
N LEU A 11 9.46 -1.66 -13.01
CA LEU A 11 10.26 -0.45 -13.01
C LEU A 11 11.75 -0.68 -13.33
N SER A 12 12.24 -1.92 -13.30
CA SER A 12 13.65 -2.24 -13.57
C SER A 12 14.09 -2.02 -15.03
N GLY A 13 13.16 -1.69 -15.92
CA GLY A 13 13.47 -1.25 -17.29
C GLY A 13 13.80 0.24 -17.40
N PHE A 14 13.67 1.00 -16.31
CA PHE A 14 13.95 2.42 -16.25
C PHE A 14 15.25 2.68 -15.47
N ASP A 15 15.90 3.80 -15.75
CA ASP A 15 17.08 4.27 -15.04
C ASP A 15 16.66 4.90 -13.70
N ILE A 16 16.41 4.04 -12.71
CA ILE A 16 15.96 4.43 -11.37
C ILE A 16 16.66 3.62 -10.28
N ASP A 17 16.86 4.26 -9.13
CA ASP A 17 17.34 3.60 -7.92
C ASP A 17 16.18 3.03 -7.09
N PHE A 18 16.43 1.93 -6.39
CA PHE A 18 15.43 1.28 -5.55
C PHE A 18 15.83 1.27 -4.08
N SER A 19 15.01 1.90 -3.24
CA SER A 19 15.12 1.82 -1.79
C SER A 19 13.95 1.01 -1.21
N ILE A 20 14.23 0.11 -0.28
CA ILE A 20 13.23 -0.77 0.35
C ILE A 20 13.24 -0.59 1.86
N LEU A 21 12.08 -0.22 2.42
CA LEU A 21 11.84 -0.23 3.86
C LEU A 21 11.10 -1.52 4.28
N ARG A 22 11.56 -2.15 5.38
CA ARG A 22 10.91 -3.31 6.00
C ARG A 22 10.87 -3.22 7.52
N LYS A 23 9.93 -3.93 8.15
CA LYS A 23 9.87 -4.08 9.62
C LYS A 23 11.19 -4.62 10.18
N HIS A 24 11.67 -5.75 9.66
CA HIS A 24 12.97 -6.35 9.97
C HIS A 24 13.51 -7.14 8.77
N TRP A 25 14.84 -7.24 8.65
CA TRP A 25 15.50 -8.03 7.59
C TRP A 25 15.72 -9.51 7.92
N LYS A 26 15.49 -9.93 9.18
CA LYS A 26 15.80 -11.29 9.66
C LYS A 26 15.05 -12.42 8.94
N LYS A 27 13.83 -12.18 8.42
CA LYS A 27 13.01 -13.18 7.71
C LYS A 27 12.91 -12.83 6.21
N GLN A 28 13.97 -13.07 5.45
CA GLN A 28 13.94 -12.92 3.99
C GLN A 28 13.55 -14.26 3.33
N LYS A 29 12.25 -14.44 3.02
CA LYS A 29 11.74 -15.65 2.34
C LYS A 29 11.95 -15.68 0.81
N SER A 30 12.27 -14.55 0.19
CA SER A 30 12.43 -14.44 -1.26
C SER A 30 13.68 -13.64 -1.60
N PRO A 31 14.34 -13.92 -2.74
CA PRO A 31 15.45 -13.10 -3.22
C PRO A 31 15.00 -11.65 -3.32
N LEU A 32 15.87 -10.74 -2.89
CA LEU A 32 15.68 -9.33 -3.15
C LEU A 32 16.05 -9.07 -4.61
N PRO A 33 15.47 -8.04 -5.22
CA PRO A 33 16.04 -7.51 -6.43
C PRO A 33 17.50 -7.09 -6.24
N PRO A 34 18.33 -7.13 -7.30
CA PRO A 34 19.69 -6.60 -7.23
C PRO A 34 19.68 -5.09 -6.96
N ASP A 35 20.79 -4.57 -6.44
CA ASP A 35 21.07 -3.13 -6.35
C ASP A 35 20.00 -2.30 -5.61
N VAL A 36 19.50 -2.84 -4.49
CA VAL A 36 18.54 -2.13 -3.64
C VAL A 36 19.18 -1.61 -2.35
N GLU A 37 18.90 -0.35 -2.02
CA GLU A 37 19.21 0.22 -0.71
C GLU A 37 18.18 -0.28 0.33
N LYS A 38 18.66 -0.59 1.54
CA LYS A 38 17.86 -1.28 2.56
C LYS A 38 17.69 -0.39 3.78
N PHE A 39 16.43 -0.21 4.16
CA PHE A 39 16.04 0.53 5.36
C PHE A 39 15.24 -0.37 6.31
N GLU A 40 15.45 -0.21 7.60
CA GLU A 40 14.55 -0.74 8.63
C GLU A 40 13.46 0.28 8.98
N PHE A 41 12.38 -0.19 9.61
CA PHE A 41 11.24 0.65 9.99
C PHE A 41 11.64 1.82 10.90
N SER A 42 12.65 1.63 11.75
CA SER A 42 13.23 2.71 12.58
C SER A 42 13.85 3.84 11.75
N GLN A 43 14.21 3.57 10.50
CA GLN A 43 14.82 4.52 9.57
C GLN A 43 13.79 5.15 8.61
N LEU A 44 12.49 5.05 8.89
CA LEU A 44 11.44 5.66 8.06
C LEU A 44 11.73 7.13 7.69
N PRO A 45 12.18 8.01 8.60
CA PRO A 45 12.49 9.39 8.23
C PRO A 45 13.67 9.54 7.28
N GLU A 46 14.66 8.66 7.36
CA GLU A 46 15.82 8.65 6.46
C GLU A 46 15.42 8.14 5.08
N PHE A 47 14.67 7.04 5.04
CA PHE A 47 14.09 6.47 3.83
C PHE A 47 13.27 7.50 3.05
N LEU A 48 12.37 8.23 3.72
CA LEU A 48 11.50 9.21 3.06
C LEU A 48 12.26 10.42 2.48
N LYS A 49 13.41 10.78 3.06
CA LYS A 49 14.25 11.88 2.55
C LYS A 49 15.05 11.50 1.30
N ASN A 50 15.26 10.20 1.09
CA ASN A 50 16.13 9.67 0.04
C ASN A 50 15.34 9.13 -1.17
N ILE A 51 14.02 9.36 -1.23
CA ILE A 51 13.17 8.90 -2.33
C ILE A 51 12.34 10.03 -2.91
N ASP A 52 12.14 10.00 -4.23
CA ASP A 52 11.21 10.89 -4.92
C ASP A 52 9.80 10.30 -5.03
N ILE A 53 9.69 8.96 -5.06
CA ILE A 53 8.42 8.25 -5.25
C ILE A 53 8.22 7.19 -4.16
N LEU A 54 7.21 7.39 -3.32
CA LEU A 54 6.83 6.46 -2.27
C LEU A 54 5.77 5.48 -2.77
N PHE A 55 6.16 4.22 -2.99
CA PHE A 55 5.21 3.11 -3.18
C PHE A 55 4.83 2.45 -1.86
N ILE A 56 3.54 2.44 -1.54
CA ILE A 56 2.99 1.79 -0.35
C ILE A 56 2.28 0.49 -0.75
N ALA A 57 2.84 -0.63 -0.29
CA ALA A 57 2.33 -1.98 -0.51
C ALA A 57 2.53 -2.87 0.74
N VAL A 58 2.35 -2.28 1.93
CA VAL A 58 2.41 -2.98 3.23
C VAL A 58 1.02 -3.43 3.66
N PRO A 59 0.88 -4.49 4.48
CA PRO A 59 -0.41 -4.82 5.07
C PRO A 59 -0.88 -3.70 6.01
N SER A 60 -2.19 -3.55 6.16
CA SER A 60 -2.74 -2.73 7.26
C SER A 60 -2.71 -3.54 8.54
N THR A 61 -1.97 -3.03 9.52
CA THR A 61 -1.83 -3.57 10.87
C THR A 61 -1.87 -2.42 11.86
N SER A 62 -1.96 -2.72 13.14
CA SER A 62 -1.80 -1.74 14.23
C SER A 62 -0.51 -0.93 14.12
N LEU A 63 0.55 -1.49 13.54
CA LEU A 63 1.83 -0.80 13.30
C LEU A 63 1.81 0.14 12.10
N THR A 64 1.06 -0.18 11.04
CA THR A 64 1.08 0.57 9.78
C THR A 64 -0.11 1.52 9.61
N LYS A 65 -1.13 1.41 10.47
CA LYS A 65 -2.25 2.35 10.50
C LYS A 65 -1.77 3.75 10.84
N GLY A 66 -2.05 4.70 9.95
CA GLY A 66 -1.59 6.08 10.04
C GLY A 66 -0.07 6.21 10.04
N LEU A 67 0.65 5.29 9.38
CA LEU A 67 2.10 5.33 9.27
C LEU A 67 2.60 6.60 8.59
N ILE A 68 1.90 7.05 7.56
CA ILE A 68 2.25 8.25 6.79
C ILE A 68 1.29 9.37 7.20
N LYS A 69 1.80 10.39 7.89
CA LYS A 69 1.05 11.59 8.26
C LYS A 69 1.72 12.83 7.68
N LYS A 70 1.27 14.01 8.11
CA LYS A 70 1.84 15.31 7.71
C LYS A 70 3.38 15.33 7.74
N LYS A 71 4.01 14.90 8.85
CA LYS A 71 5.47 14.91 9.00
C LYS A 71 6.16 14.04 7.94
N GLU A 72 5.64 12.87 7.67
CA GLU A 72 6.21 11.94 6.69
C GLU A 72 6.05 12.46 5.26
N LEU A 73 4.92 13.10 4.95
CA LEU A 73 4.68 13.74 3.65
C LEU A 73 5.61 14.95 3.43
N GLU A 74 5.86 15.74 4.49
CA GLU A 74 6.84 16.84 4.44
C GLU A 74 8.27 16.36 4.15
N LEU A 75 8.64 15.15 4.60
CA LEU A 75 9.96 14.56 4.34
C LEU A 75 10.16 14.17 2.87
N LEU A 76 9.11 13.75 2.16
CA LEU A 76 9.15 13.51 0.71
C LEU A 76 9.38 14.82 -0.07
N GLY A 77 8.88 15.93 0.45
CA GLY A 77 9.04 17.26 -0.13
C GLY A 77 8.29 17.47 -1.44
N LYS A 78 8.52 18.64 -2.05
CA LYS A 78 7.69 19.16 -3.16
C LYS A 78 7.72 18.31 -4.42
N ASN A 79 8.81 17.59 -4.68
CA ASN A 79 8.94 16.69 -5.82
C ASN A 79 8.36 15.29 -5.54
N GLY A 80 7.97 15.05 -4.28
CA GLY A 80 7.47 13.76 -3.82
C GLY A 80 6.20 13.31 -4.54
N LEU A 81 6.16 12.04 -4.92
CA LEU A 81 4.98 11.35 -5.42
C LEU A 81 4.61 10.20 -4.49
N VAL A 82 3.32 10.01 -4.23
CA VAL A 82 2.83 8.90 -3.41
C VAL A 82 1.97 7.95 -4.24
N VAL A 83 2.26 6.65 -4.18
CA VAL A 83 1.44 5.60 -4.81
C VAL A 83 0.97 4.63 -3.74
N ASN A 84 -0.33 4.64 -3.43
CA ASN A 84 -0.92 3.75 -2.44
C ASN A 84 -1.79 2.66 -3.10
N VAL A 85 -1.27 1.44 -3.09
CA VAL A 85 -1.95 0.21 -3.54
C VAL A 85 -2.13 -0.79 -2.39
N ALA A 86 -2.00 -0.31 -1.15
CA ALA A 86 -2.06 -1.11 0.06
C ALA A 86 -3.45 -1.05 0.71
N ARG A 87 -3.67 -0.09 1.61
CA ARG A 87 -4.93 0.21 2.30
C ARG A 87 -4.97 1.72 2.57
N GLY A 88 -6.17 2.32 2.52
CA GLY A 88 -6.35 3.77 2.70
C GLY A 88 -5.78 4.23 4.03
N GLU A 89 -6.13 3.56 5.12
CA GLU A 89 -5.77 3.92 6.50
C GLU A 89 -4.27 3.88 6.83
N ILE A 90 -3.39 3.44 5.92
CA ILE A 90 -1.94 3.53 6.12
C ILE A 90 -1.45 4.99 6.02
N ILE A 91 -2.11 5.79 5.21
CA ILE A 91 -1.87 7.23 5.15
C ILE A 91 -3.00 7.91 5.92
N ASP A 92 -2.69 8.90 6.74
CA ASP A 92 -3.71 9.76 7.33
C ASP A 92 -4.45 10.57 6.24
N GLU A 93 -5.78 10.47 6.22
CA GLU A 93 -6.61 11.00 5.13
C GLU A 93 -6.49 12.52 4.99
N GLU A 94 -6.65 13.23 6.10
CA GLU A 94 -6.56 14.69 6.15
C GLU A 94 -5.16 15.16 5.75
N SER A 95 -4.12 14.51 6.29
CA SER A 95 -2.73 14.83 5.97
C SER A 95 -2.44 14.71 4.48
N LEU A 96 -2.91 13.65 3.83
CA LEU A 96 -2.73 13.46 2.39
C LEU A 96 -3.45 14.54 1.59
N TYR A 97 -4.72 14.79 1.89
CA TYR A 97 -5.51 15.81 1.21
C TYR A 97 -4.87 17.19 1.32
N GLU A 98 -4.46 17.58 2.53
CA GLU A 98 -3.85 18.87 2.78
C GLU A 98 -2.47 19.02 2.14
N ALA A 99 -1.64 17.96 2.13
CA ALA A 99 -0.35 17.97 1.44
C ALA A 99 -0.52 18.17 -0.08
N LEU A 100 -1.51 17.50 -0.69
CA LEU A 100 -1.81 17.66 -2.12
C LEU A 100 -2.37 19.03 -2.44
N LYS A 101 -3.34 19.51 -1.64
CA LYS A 101 -3.98 20.82 -1.80
C LYS A 101 -2.98 21.97 -1.68
N ARG A 102 -2.02 21.87 -0.74
CA ARG A 102 -0.95 22.86 -0.56
C ARG A 102 0.23 22.67 -1.53
N LYS A 103 0.24 21.58 -2.31
CA LYS A 103 1.36 21.18 -3.16
C LYS A 103 2.67 21.02 -2.36
N ASP A 104 2.54 20.50 -1.14
CA ASP A 104 3.67 20.07 -0.30
C ASP A 104 4.35 18.83 -0.91
N ILE A 105 3.58 18.04 -1.68
CA ILE A 105 4.04 16.98 -2.58
C ILE A 105 3.51 17.24 -4.00
N THR A 106 4.18 16.69 -5.02
CA THR A 106 3.79 16.89 -6.43
C THR A 106 2.43 16.29 -6.72
N GLY A 107 2.16 15.09 -6.21
CA GLY A 107 0.90 14.40 -6.46
C GLY A 107 0.82 13.01 -5.84
N ALA A 108 -0.33 12.36 -6.04
CA ALA A 108 -0.54 11.00 -5.58
C ALA A 108 -1.35 10.16 -6.58
N ALA A 109 -1.21 8.83 -6.49
CA ALA A 109 -2.09 7.87 -7.11
C ALA A 109 -2.56 6.88 -6.05
N ILE A 110 -3.87 6.78 -5.85
CA ILE A 110 -4.45 5.88 -4.85
C ILE A 110 -5.48 4.94 -5.50
N ASP A 111 -5.41 3.68 -5.09
CA ASP A 111 -6.40 2.66 -5.44
C ASP A 111 -7.26 2.26 -4.25
N VAL A 112 -6.88 2.69 -3.06
CA VAL A 112 -7.44 2.21 -1.80
C VAL A 112 -8.03 3.37 -1.01
N TRP A 113 -9.13 3.09 -0.32
CA TRP A 113 -10.00 4.11 0.22
C TRP A 113 -10.21 4.00 1.73
N TYR A 114 -10.78 5.06 2.29
CA TYR A 114 -10.97 5.27 3.73
C TYR A 114 -12.32 4.76 4.22
N ASP A 115 -13.35 4.79 3.36
CA ASP A 115 -14.68 4.24 3.64
C ASP A 115 -15.17 3.40 2.45
N TYR A 116 -15.46 2.11 2.68
CA TYR A 116 -16.05 1.20 1.69
C TYR A 116 -17.56 1.05 1.82
N THR A 117 -18.17 1.71 2.80
CA THR A 117 -19.60 1.78 3.04
C THR A 117 -20.10 3.23 3.12
N PRO A 118 -19.70 4.11 2.17
CA PRO A 118 -19.99 5.52 2.27
C PRO A 118 -21.49 5.82 2.23
N LYS A 119 -21.88 6.78 3.06
CA LYS A 119 -23.21 7.37 3.01
C LYS A 119 -23.33 8.23 1.75
N SER A 120 -24.55 8.35 1.24
CA SER A 120 -24.84 9.26 0.15
C SER A 120 -24.79 10.72 0.66
N ASP A 121 -24.28 11.62 -0.18
CA ASP A 121 -24.44 13.06 0.00
C ASP A 121 -25.86 13.52 -0.38
N GLU A 122 -26.12 14.82 -0.31
CA GLU A 122 -27.43 15.42 -0.65
C GLU A 122 -27.88 15.16 -2.10
N GLU A 123 -26.93 14.91 -3.00
CA GLU A 123 -27.16 14.60 -4.42
C GLU A 123 -27.21 13.08 -4.68
N GLY A 124 -27.14 12.25 -3.64
CA GLY A 124 -27.17 10.80 -3.74
C GLY A 124 -25.81 10.15 -4.07
N ARG A 125 -24.75 10.94 -4.25
CA ARG A 125 -23.40 10.46 -4.61
C ARG A 125 -22.72 9.85 -3.40
N LYS A 126 -21.89 8.84 -3.64
CA LYS A 126 -21.16 8.10 -2.61
C LYS A 126 -19.67 8.23 -2.86
N TYR A 127 -18.99 8.91 -1.97
CA TYR A 127 -17.55 9.08 -2.03
C TYR A 127 -16.87 8.20 -1.00
N PRO A 128 -15.85 7.42 -1.38
CA PRO A 128 -15.16 6.53 -0.44
C PRO A 128 -14.10 7.28 0.40
N PHE A 129 -14.27 8.59 0.55
CA PHE A 129 -13.40 9.56 1.22
C PHE A 129 -14.22 10.65 1.89
N HIS A 130 -13.68 11.26 2.94
CA HIS A 130 -14.26 12.38 3.70
C HIS A 130 -13.76 13.75 3.20
N PHE A 131 -12.60 13.78 2.53
CA PHE A 131 -12.03 15.00 1.95
C PHE A 131 -12.13 14.96 0.43
N PRO A 132 -12.44 16.08 -0.25
CA PRO A 132 -12.83 16.07 -1.66
C PRO A 132 -11.64 15.88 -2.61
N PHE A 133 -10.98 14.70 -2.59
CA PHE A 133 -9.85 14.38 -3.46
C PHE A 133 -10.18 14.56 -4.96
N HIS A 134 -11.44 14.32 -5.34
CA HIS A 134 -11.92 14.48 -6.72
C HIS A 134 -11.86 15.93 -7.24
N THR A 135 -11.65 16.93 -6.38
CA THR A 135 -11.50 18.33 -6.81
C THR A 135 -10.04 18.73 -7.04
N LEU A 136 -9.07 17.87 -6.71
CA LEU A 136 -7.65 18.15 -6.87
C LEU A 136 -7.17 17.75 -8.27
N ASP A 137 -6.26 18.54 -8.86
CA ASP A 137 -5.68 18.32 -10.18
C ASP A 137 -4.45 17.39 -10.17
N ASN A 138 -3.92 17.11 -8.98
CA ASN A 138 -2.68 16.38 -8.75
C ASN A 138 -2.89 15.02 -8.05
N ILE A 139 -4.05 14.39 -8.24
CA ILE A 139 -4.32 13.04 -7.75
C ILE A 139 -5.00 12.15 -8.79
N ILE A 140 -4.54 10.90 -8.89
CA ILE A 140 -5.19 9.85 -9.67
C ILE A 140 -5.97 8.94 -8.71
N LEU A 141 -7.25 8.75 -9.02
CA LEU A 141 -8.19 7.97 -8.20
C LEU A 141 -8.59 6.70 -8.94
N SER A 142 -8.46 5.54 -8.29
CA SER A 142 -8.90 4.25 -8.84
C SER A 142 -9.76 3.47 -7.83
N PRO A 143 -10.81 2.73 -8.26
CA PRO A 143 -11.83 2.22 -7.36
C PRO A 143 -11.50 0.83 -6.79
N HIS A 144 -10.32 0.67 -6.16
CA HIS A 144 -9.84 -0.60 -5.57
C HIS A 144 -9.79 -1.74 -6.59
N ARG A 145 -9.07 -1.50 -7.69
CA ARG A 145 -8.90 -2.36 -8.87
C ARG A 145 -7.44 -2.69 -9.19
N GLY A 146 -6.51 -2.44 -8.28
CA GLY A 146 -5.08 -2.75 -8.41
C GLY A 146 -4.77 -4.24 -8.54
N TYR A 147 -5.76 -5.11 -8.27
CA TYR A 147 -5.70 -6.54 -8.56
C TYR A 147 -7.02 -7.02 -9.20
N SER A 148 -6.92 -7.90 -10.20
CA SER A 148 -8.08 -8.37 -10.99
C SER A 148 -8.59 -9.74 -10.48
N PRO A 149 -9.91 -9.97 -10.47
CA PRO A 149 -10.48 -11.27 -10.15
C PRO A 149 -10.21 -12.34 -11.22
N PHE A 150 -9.84 -11.99 -12.47
CA PHE A 150 -9.48 -13.00 -13.47
C PHE A 150 -8.15 -13.68 -13.17
N SER A 151 -7.30 -13.03 -12.36
CA SER A 151 -6.10 -13.64 -11.78
C SER A 151 -6.37 -14.44 -10.49
N ASP A 152 -7.64 -14.61 -10.07
CA ASP A 152 -8.02 -15.34 -8.85
C ASP A 152 -8.23 -16.84 -9.04
N LEU A 153 -8.16 -17.42 -10.24
CA LEU A 153 -8.41 -18.87 -10.41
C LEU A 153 -7.49 -19.72 -9.51
N LEU A 154 -6.20 -19.38 -9.44
CA LEU A 154 -5.25 -20.05 -8.55
C LEU A 154 -5.55 -19.82 -7.06
N ARG A 155 -6.11 -18.65 -6.71
CA ARG A 155 -6.52 -18.34 -5.34
C ARG A 155 -7.75 -19.17 -4.94
N TRP A 156 -8.68 -19.39 -5.87
CA TRP A 156 -9.81 -20.30 -5.64
C TRP A 156 -9.35 -21.73 -5.40
N ASP A 157 -8.30 -22.20 -6.10
CA ASP A 157 -7.71 -23.51 -5.82
C ASP A 157 -7.21 -23.61 -4.37
N GLU A 158 -6.51 -22.60 -3.86
CA GLU A 158 -6.05 -22.56 -2.47
C GLU A 158 -7.21 -22.53 -1.46
N VAL A 159 -8.27 -21.75 -1.74
CA VAL A 159 -9.48 -21.69 -0.91
C VAL A 159 -10.18 -23.05 -0.87
N ILE A 160 -10.40 -23.66 -2.04
CA ILE A 160 -11.04 -24.96 -2.17
C ILE A 160 -10.19 -26.03 -1.45
N GLU A 161 -8.87 -25.97 -1.58
CA GLU A 161 -7.97 -26.90 -0.91
C GLU A 161 -8.02 -26.74 0.61
N ASN A 162 -8.03 -25.52 1.15
CA ASN A 162 -8.19 -25.28 2.58
C ASN A 162 -9.56 -25.78 3.10
N ILE A 163 -10.64 -25.63 2.33
CA ILE A 163 -11.97 -26.18 2.67
C ILE A 163 -11.93 -27.71 2.69
N LYS A 164 -11.31 -28.35 1.69
CA LYS A 164 -11.15 -29.82 1.65
C LYS A 164 -10.36 -30.32 2.87
N ARG A 165 -9.24 -29.67 3.21
CA ARG A 165 -8.44 -29.99 4.40
C ARG A 165 -9.30 -29.93 5.66
N MET A 166 -10.04 -28.84 5.85
CA MET A 166 -10.95 -28.68 6.99
C MET A 166 -12.01 -29.78 7.05
N ALA A 167 -12.66 -30.09 5.93
CA ALA A 167 -13.69 -31.13 5.85
C ALA A 167 -13.15 -32.55 6.17
N MET A 168 -11.85 -32.77 5.95
CA MET A 168 -11.14 -34.01 6.30
C MET A 168 -10.56 -33.99 7.72
N GLY A 169 -10.81 -32.95 8.52
CA GLY A 169 -10.26 -32.80 9.86
C GLY A 169 -8.76 -32.44 9.90
N ARG A 170 -8.19 -31.99 8.78
CA ARG A 170 -6.80 -31.56 8.68
C ARG A 170 -6.64 -30.09 9.08
N THR A 171 -5.47 -29.76 9.65
CA THR A 171 -5.11 -28.42 10.13
C THR A 171 -3.91 -27.80 9.42
N ASP A 172 -3.28 -28.53 8.49
CA ASP A 172 -2.12 -28.09 7.74
C ASP A 172 -2.53 -27.17 6.57
N PHE A 173 -3.14 -26.03 6.86
CA PHE A 173 -3.64 -25.10 5.84
C PHE A 173 -2.53 -24.42 5.03
N ILE A 174 -2.84 -23.99 3.81
CA ILE A 174 -1.96 -23.19 2.93
C ILE A 174 -2.09 -21.71 3.32
N ASN A 175 -0.97 -20.97 3.27
CA ASN A 175 -0.91 -19.51 3.48
C ASN A 175 -1.50 -19.07 4.84
N VAL A 176 -1.21 -19.82 5.90
CA VAL A 176 -1.67 -19.51 7.27
C VAL A 176 -1.09 -18.19 7.74
N VAL A 177 -1.98 -17.27 8.09
CA VAL A 177 -1.63 -15.95 8.65
C VAL A 177 -1.28 -16.12 10.13
N ASN A 178 -0.25 -15.41 10.58
CA ASN A 178 0.05 -15.30 12.00
C ASN A 178 -0.84 -14.21 12.61
N LEU A 179 -1.84 -14.61 13.41
CA LEU A 179 -2.81 -13.68 13.99
C LEU A 179 -2.16 -12.72 15.00
N ASP A 180 -1.09 -13.14 15.69
CA ASP A 180 -0.37 -12.28 16.64
C ASP A 180 0.46 -11.21 15.91
N GLU A 181 0.91 -11.50 14.69
CA GLU A 181 1.66 -10.56 13.84
C GLU A 181 0.75 -9.75 12.90
N GLU A 182 -0.56 -10.04 12.88
CA GLU A 182 -1.60 -9.50 11.97
C GLU A 182 -1.35 -9.72 10.46
N TYR A 183 -0.14 -10.13 10.05
CA TYR A 183 0.23 -10.55 8.69
C TYR A 183 1.56 -11.31 8.62
#